data_AF-A0A6A6DM83-F1
#
_entry.id   AF-A0A6A6DM83-F1
#
_cell.length_a   1.000
_cell.length_b   1.000
_cell.length_c   1.000
_cell.angle_alpha   90.00
_cell.angle_beta   90.00
_cell.angle_gamma   90.00
#
_symmetry.space_group_name_H-M   'P 1'
#
loop_
_entity.id
_entity.type
_entity.pdbx_description
1 polymer ?
#
loop_
_entity_poly.entity_id
_entity_poly.type
_entity_poly.pdbx_seq_one_letter_code
_entity_poly.pdbx_strand_id
1 'polypeptide(L)'
;TGVYYNNIEIASASHFRLNLTYNIQEMNDWVLSNLYSGDINSPPNSIIPQWFYSSALLDGAIQIRLCIDKQKQHVPCIGILLVYVDHEESLGQWRYDRDIEDIVLLALIYVFSSNDSTAGPYVRVVGSREQEEGDWREITGTDRIVWWFTSECSIVVIRTAEQAS
;
A
#
# COMPACT_ATOMS: atom_id res chain seq x y z
N THR A 1 -10.77 -10.41 19.45
CA THR A 1 -12.20 -10.35 19.09
C THR A 1 -12.33 -9.47 17.86
N GLY A 2 -12.29 -10.07 16.68
CA GLY A 2 -12.37 -9.35 15.40
C GLY A 2 -13.81 -9.07 15.00
N VAL A 3 -14.11 -7.83 14.62
CA VAL A 3 -15.43 -7.44 14.10
C VAL A 3 -15.43 -7.71 12.59
N TYR A 4 -16.12 -8.77 12.19
CA TYR A 4 -16.44 -9.06 10.80
C TYR A 4 -17.53 -8.11 10.33
N TYR A 5 -17.25 -7.29 9.31
CA TYR A 5 -18.29 -6.55 8.58
C TYR A 5 -18.77 -7.42 7.41
N ASN A 6 -19.82 -8.20 7.66
CA ASN A 6 -20.61 -8.81 6.59
C ASN A 6 -21.58 -7.76 6.03
N ASN A 7 -21.52 -7.57 4.71
CA ASN A 7 -22.55 -6.92 3.91
C ASN A 7 -23.90 -7.57 4.21
N ILE A 8 -24.75 -6.86 4.96
CA ILE A 8 -26.18 -7.15 5.03
C ILE A 8 -26.88 -6.05 4.23
N GLU A 9 -27.66 -6.51 3.24
CA GLU A 9 -28.57 -5.74 2.42
C GLU A 9 -29.27 -4.62 3.20
N ILE A 10 -28.97 -3.37 2.87
CA ILE A 10 -29.83 -2.25 3.22
C ILE A 10 -30.80 -2.05 2.06
N ALA A 11 -31.92 -2.77 2.13
CA ALA A 11 -33.11 -2.39 1.40
C ALA A 11 -33.60 -1.03 1.95
N SER A 12 -33.65 -0.03 1.07
CA SER A 12 -34.31 1.25 1.22
C SER A 12 -33.83 2.17 2.35
N ALA A 13 -32.66 2.80 2.15
CA ALA A 13 -32.42 4.15 2.66
C ALA A 13 -32.30 5.12 1.47
N SER A 14 -33.28 6.00 1.37
CA SER A 14 -33.46 7.02 0.35
C SER A 14 -32.21 7.89 0.18
N HIS A 15 -31.73 8.01 -1.07
CA HIS A 15 -30.84 9.05 -1.59
C HIS A 15 -29.67 9.50 -0.69
N PHE A 16 -28.54 8.79 -0.79
CA PHE A 16 -27.23 9.43 -0.62
C PHE A 16 -26.42 9.24 -1.90
N ARG A 17 -26.58 10.18 -2.85
CA ARG A 17 -25.64 10.36 -3.95
C ARG A 17 -24.59 11.38 -3.49
N LEU A 18 -23.45 10.90 -3.03
CA LEU A 18 -22.26 11.73 -2.92
C LEU A 18 -21.72 11.96 -4.34
N ASN A 19 -22.24 13.00 -5.01
CA ASN A 19 -21.58 13.56 -6.18
C ASN A 19 -20.31 14.27 -5.69
N LEU A 20 -19.18 13.59 -5.78
CA LEU A 20 -17.87 14.20 -5.62
C LEU A 20 -17.33 14.53 -7.01
N THR A 21 -17.73 15.69 -7.53
CA THR A 21 -17.09 16.28 -8.71
C THR A 21 -15.79 16.91 -8.22
N TYR A 22 -14.66 16.21 -8.34
CA TYR A 22 -13.36 16.82 -8.08
C TYR A 22 -12.73 17.33 -9.37
N ASN A 23 -12.35 18.60 -9.31
CA ASN A 23 -11.56 19.27 -10.32
C ASN A 23 -10.11 18.81 -10.12
N ILE A 24 -9.59 18.00 -11.04
CA ILE A 24 -8.20 17.53 -11.04
C ILE A 24 -7.33 18.72 -11.46
N GLN A 25 -6.92 19.52 -10.49
CA GLN A 25 -5.88 20.53 -10.72
C GLN A 25 -4.53 19.89 -10.35
N GLU A 26 -3.75 19.65 -11.40
CA GLU A 26 -2.35 19.16 -11.45
C GLU A 26 -1.70 18.85 -10.10
N MET A 27 -1.67 17.56 -9.80
CA MET A 27 -1.06 16.98 -8.62
C MET A 27 0.46 16.91 -8.80
N ASN A 28 1.13 18.04 -8.53
CA ASN A 28 2.57 18.19 -8.70
C ASN A 28 3.39 17.32 -7.70
N ASP A 29 4.62 16.98 -8.13
CA ASP A 29 5.68 16.21 -7.43
C ASP A 29 6.06 16.66 -6.00
N TRP A 30 5.49 17.78 -5.55
CA TRP A 30 5.66 18.36 -4.21
C TRP A 30 5.19 17.46 -3.05
N VAL A 31 4.23 16.57 -3.28
CA VAL A 31 3.68 15.71 -2.21
C VAL A 31 4.71 14.68 -1.74
N LEU A 32 5.50 14.10 -2.64
CA LEU A 32 6.51 13.12 -2.28
C LEU A 32 7.64 13.74 -1.44
N SER A 33 8.00 15.00 -1.68
CA SER A 33 9.07 15.69 -0.95
C SER A 33 8.66 16.16 0.45
N ASN A 34 7.38 16.43 0.70
CA ASN A 34 6.89 16.86 2.03
C ASN A 34 6.36 15.74 2.93
N LEU A 35 6.23 14.52 2.41
CA LEU A 35 5.89 13.35 3.23
C LEU A 35 6.99 12.95 4.21
N TYR A 36 8.22 13.39 3.98
CA TYR A 36 9.40 13.04 4.78
C TYR A 36 9.70 14.00 5.94
N SER A 37 8.91 15.07 6.15
CA SER A 37 9.17 16.04 7.25
C SER A 37 8.22 15.93 8.45
N GLY A 38 7.21 15.05 8.38
CA GLY A 38 6.31 14.75 9.49
C GLY A 38 6.66 13.44 10.20
N ASP A 39 6.14 13.24 11.42
CA ASP A 39 6.16 11.95 12.10
C ASP A 39 5.53 10.87 11.18
N ILE A 40 6.29 9.84 10.81
CA ILE A 40 5.88 8.77 9.89
C ILE A 40 4.66 7.98 10.42
N ASN A 41 4.32 8.13 11.71
CA ASN A 41 3.08 7.59 12.29
C ASN A 41 1.84 8.48 12.06
N SER A 42 2.03 9.68 11.52
CA SER A 42 0.94 10.56 11.12
C SER A 42 0.52 10.25 9.68
N PRO A 43 -0.77 10.43 9.35
CA PRO A 43 -1.22 10.25 7.98
C PRO A 43 -0.43 11.15 7.03
N PRO A 44 -0.24 10.73 5.77
CA PRO A 44 0.32 11.55 4.70
C PRO A 44 -0.27 12.96 4.75
N ASN A 45 0.57 14.00 4.76
CA ASN A 45 0.11 15.39 4.69
C ASN A 45 -0.47 15.64 3.30
N SER A 46 -1.74 15.28 3.14
CA SER A 46 -2.43 15.15 1.86
C SER A 46 -3.85 15.67 2.00
N ILE A 47 -4.38 16.21 0.89
CA ILE A 47 -5.77 16.67 0.78
C ILE A 47 -6.74 15.47 0.81
N ILE A 48 -6.23 14.24 0.69
CA ILE A 48 -7.00 13.00 0.75
C ILE A 48 -7.45 12.76 2.21
N PRO A 49 -8.76 12.81 2.52
CA PRO A 49 -9.24 13.03 3.88
C PRO A 49 -9.20 11.79 4.79
N GLN A 50 -8.92 10.59 4.28
CA GLN A 50 -9.04 9.35 5.07
C GLN A 50 -8.01 8.30 4.63
N TRP A 51 -6.83 8.35 5.25
CA TRP A 51 -5.82 7.30 5.12
C TRP A 51 -6.02 6.22 6.18
N PHE A 52 -5.98 4.97 5.75
CA PHE A 52 -5.84 3.80 6.62
C PHE A 52 -4.36 3.42 6.73
N TYR A 53 -4.02 2.73 7.82
CA TYR A 53 -2.66 2.34 8.13
C TYR A 53 -2.59 0.86 8.52
N SER A 54 -1.51 0.22 8.09
CA SER A 54 -1.11 -1.11 8.53
C SER A 54 0.42 -1.19 8.55
N SER A 55 1.00 -1.99 9.44
CA SER A 55 2.45 -2.21 9.46
C SER A 55 2.83 -3.59 9.98
N ALA A 56 3.90 -4.15 9.45
CA ALA A 56 4.42 -5.47 9.83
C ALA A 56 5.95 -5.51 9.70
N LEU A 57 6.58 -6.40 10.46
CA LEU A 57 8.01 -6.69 10.37
C LEU A 57 8.25 -7.79 9.34
N LEU A 58 9.24 -7.63 8.45
CA LEU A 58 9.61 -8.73 7.55
C LEU A 58 10.34 -9.88 8.26
N ASP A 59 10.79 -9.65 9.49
CA ASP A 59 11.61 -10.61 10.21
C ASP A 59 10.83 -11.91 10.45
N GLY A 60 11.40 -13.03 10.00
CA GLY A 60 10.77 -14.34 10.07
C GLY A 60 9.69 -14.63 9.01
N ALA A 61 9.38 -13.69 8.11
CA ALA A 61 8.52 -13.98 6.97
C ALA A 61 9.21 -14.99 6.04
N ILE A 62 8.45 -15.98 5.55
CA ILE A 62 8.95 -17.05 4.66
C ILE A 62 8.42 -16.91 3.23
N GLN A 63 7.32 -16.19 3.04
CA GLN A 63 6.73 -15.90 1.74
C GLN A 63 6.00 -14.55 1.79
N ILE A 64 5.99 -13.84 0.66
CA ILE A 64 5.15 -12.66 0.46
C ILE A 64 4.18 -12.95 -0.67
N ARG A 65 2.90 -12.67 -0.48
CA ARG A 65 1.91 -12.64 -1.55
C ARG A 65 1.52 -11.21 -1.86
N LEU A 66 1.54 -10.82 -3.12
CA LEU A 66 1.16 -9.50 -3.59
C LEU A 66 -0.30 -9.52 -4.07
N CYS A 67 -1.06 -8.51 -3.68
CA CYS A 67 -2.41 -8.24 -4.19
C CYS A 67 -2.29 -7.15 -5.26
N ILE A 68 -2.44 -7.54 -6.53
CA ILE A 68 -2.25 -6.67 -7.69
C ILE A 68 -3.60 -6.30 -8.30
N ASP A 69 -3.83 -5.01 -8.53
CA ASP A 69 -5.04 -4.54 -9.20
C ASP A 69 -4.80 -4.34 -10.71
N LYS A 70 -4.86 -5.43 -11.48
CA LYS A 70 -4.72 -5.38 -12.95
C LYS A 70 -5.86 -4.66 -13.66
N GLN A 71 -6.93 -4.27 -12.95
CA GLN A 71 -8.02 -3.49 -13.52
C GLN A 71 -7.67 -2.01 -13.68
N LYS A 72 -6.62 -1.53 -13.00
CA LYS A 72 -6.10 -0.16 -13.12
C LYS A 72 -5.00 -0.11 -14.17
N GLN A 73 -4.92 0.99 -14.92
CA GLN A 73 -3.96 1.16 -16.02
C GLN A 73 -2.50 1.04 -15.56
N HIS A 74 -2.17 1.57 -14.37
CA HIS A 74 -0.81 1.53 -13.82
C HIS A 74 -0.52 0.26 -12.99
N VAL A 75 -1.48 -0.69 -12.91
CA VAL A 75 -1.34 -2.01 -12.28
C VAL A 75 -0.67 -1.92 -10.88
N PRO A 76 -1.32 -1.26 -9.91
CA PRO A 76 -0.74 -1.08 -8.59
C PRO A 76 -0.76 -2.38 -7.78
N CYS A 77 0.25 -2.55 -6.95
CA CYS A 77 0.19 -3.44 -5.79
C CYS A 77 -0.56 -2.71 -4.69
N ILE A 78 -1.75 -3.20 -4.34
CA ILE A 78 -2.65 -2.53 -3.38
C ILE A 78 -2.53 -3.10 -1.97
N GLY A 79 -1.92 -4.27 -1.81
CA GLY A 79 -1.67 -4.89 -0.52
C GLY A 79 -0.72 -6.07 -0.62
N ILE A 80 -0.22 -6.50 0.53
CA ILE A 80 0.65 -7.67 0.64
C ILE A 80 0.20 -8.54 1.82
N LEU A 81 0.42 -9.84 1.70
CA LEU A 81 0.25 -10.81 2.76
C LEU A 81 1.63 -11.41 3.08
N LEU A 82 2.10 -11.14 4.29
CA LEU A 82 3.30 -11.75 4.83
C LEU A 82 2.92 -13.08 5.46
N VAL A 83 3.58 -14.15 5.03
CA VAL A 83 3.36 -15.50 5.55
C VAL A 83 4.54 -15.87 6.43
N TYR A 84 4.26 -16.23 7.67
CA TYR A 84 5.21 -16.72 8.66
C TYR A 84 4.99 -18.21 8.88
N VAL A 85 5.81 -18.81 9.74
CA VAL A 85 5.68 -20.24 10.08
C VAL A 85 4.36 -20.55 10.77
N ASP A 86 3.86 -19.64 11.61
CA ASP A 86 2.73 -19.85 12.51
C ASP A 86 1.52 -18.94 12.25
N HIS A 87 1.68 -17.87 11.47
CA HIS A 87 0.62 -16.92 11.18
C HIS A 87 0.80 -16.20 9.84
N GLU A 88 -0.18 -15.36 9.48
CA GLU A 88 -0.12 -14.47 8.33
C GLU A 88 -0.47 -13.03 8.78
N GLU A 89 0.20 -12.01 8.22
CA GLU A 89 -0.10 -10.60 8.45
C GLU A 89 -0.41 -9.89 7.14
N SER A 90 -1.55 -9.19 7.07
CA SER A 90 -1.97 -8.43 5.90
C SER A 90 -1.63 -6.95 6.02
N LEU A 91 -1.04 -6.37 4.97
CA LEU A 91 -0.78 -4.95 4.82
C LEU A 91 -1.48 -4.38 3.60
N GLY A 92 -1.89 -3.11 3.68
CA GLY A 92 -2.65 -2.46 2.62
C GLY A 92 -4.05 -3.07 2.45
N GLN A 93 -4.52 -3.09 1.21
CA GLN A 93 -5.81 -3.68 0.83
C GLN A 93 -5.63 -5.12 0.35
N TRP A 94 -5.85 -6.09 1.25
CA TRP A 94 -5.91 -7.49 0.87
C TRP A 94 -7.29 -7.86 0.32
N ARG A 95 -7.36 -8.39 -0.91
CA ARG A 95 -8.60 -8.64 -1.63
C ARG A 95 -8.52 -9.93 -2.44
N TYR A 96 -9.41 -10.87 -2.18
CA TYR A 96 -9.48 -12.14 -2.91
C TYR A 96 -10.10 -12.02 -4.31
N ASP A 97 -10.75 -10.88 -4.64
CA ASP A 97 -11.29 -10.59 -5.97
C ASP A 97 -10.25 -9.98 -6.93
N ARG A 98 -8.96 -9.99 -6.55
CA ARG A 98 -7.84 -9.42 -7.29
C ARG A 98 -6.81 -10.49 -7.63
N ASP A 99 -5.86 -10.13 -8.50
CA ASP A 99 -4.74 -11.00 -8.83
C ASP A 99 -3.82 -11.15 -7.63
N ILE A 100 -3.49 -12.41 -7.31
CA ILE A 100 -2.53 -12.74 -6.24
C ILE A 100 -1.26 -13.30 -6.89
N GLU A 101 -0.12 -12.69 -6.58
CA GLU A 101 1.19 -13.10 -7.08
C GLU A 101 2.11 -13.47 -5.93
N ASP A 102 2.74 -14.66 -5.99
CA ASP A 102 3.61 -15.16 -4.94
C ASP A 102 5.08 -14.77 -5.18
N ILE A 103 5.73 -14.22 -4.17
CA ILE A 103 7.17 -13.98 -4.12
C ILE A 103 7.78 -14.82 -3.01
N VAL A 104 8.68 -15.72 -3.40
CA VAL A 104 9.50 -16.48 -2.45
C VAL A 104 10.63 -15.58 -1.96
N LEU A 105 10.80 -15.47 -0.64
CA LEU A 105 11.75 -14.57 0.03
C LEU A 105 13.25 -14.94 -0.13
N LEU A 106 13.60 -15.73 -1.15
CA LEU A 106 14.98 -16.08 -1.46
C LEU A 106 15.72 -14.97 -2.23
N ALA A 107 15.01 -13.95 -2.70
CA ALA A 107 15.56 -12.86 -3.51
C ALA A 107 15.22 -11.49 -2.92
N LEU A 108 15.99 -10.47 -3.32
CA LEU A 108 15.77 -9.07 -2.94
C LEU A 108 14.40 -8.60 -3.46
N ILE A 109 13.65 -7.97 -2.55
CA ILE A 109 12.35 -7.36 -2.87
C ILE A 109 12.55 -5.86 -3.00
N TYR A 110 11.95 -5.30 -4.05
CA TYR A 110 11.98 -3.87 -4.29
C TYR A 110 10.57 -3.30 -4.29
N VAL A 111 10.39 -2.19 -3.59
CA VAL A 111 9.18 -1.38 -3.59
C VAL A 111 9.44 -0.11 -4.37
N PHE A 112 8.59 0.14 -5.34
CA PHE A 112 8.54 1.40 -6.07
C PHE A 112 7.32 2.17 -5.63
N SER A 113 7.53 3.46 -5.35
CA SER A 113 6.44 4.41 -5.16
C SER A 113 6.45 5.40 -6.30
N SER A 114 5.31 5.60 -6.93
CA SER A 114 5.15 6.57 -8.02
C SER A 114 3.81 7.25 -7.90
N ASN A 115 3.54 8.16 -8.83
CA ASN A 115 2.37 9.00 -8.81
C ASN A 115 1.62 8.86 -10.14
N ASP A 116 0.35 8.52 -10.07
CA ASP A 116 -0.57 8.57 -11.19
C ASP A 116 -1.28 9.92 -11.15
N SER A 117 -1.28 10.64 -12.28
CA SER A 117 -1.84 12.00 -12.35
C SER A 117 -3.34 12.07 -12.02
N THR A 118 -4.05 10.94 -12.13
CA THR A 118 -5.48 10.84 -11.85
C THR A 118 -5.74 10.14 -10.53
N ALA A 119 -5.01 9.06 -10.23
CA ALA A 119 -5.32 8.17 -9.12
C ALA A 119 -4.57 8.49 -7.82
N GLY A 120 -3.48 9.26 -7.85
CA GLY A 120 -2.69 9.47 -6.63
C GLY A 120 -1.38 8.68 -6.61
N PRO A 121 -0.67 8.74 -5.47
CA PRO A 121 0.49 7.90 -5.24
C PRO A 121 0.07 6.44 -5.21
N TYR A 122 0.87 5.58 -5.83
CA TYR A 122 0.66 4.15 -5.87
C TYR A 122 1.97 3.39 -5.71
N VAL A 123 1.85 2.11 -5.37
CA VAL A 123 2.98 1.23 -5.10
C VAL A 123 3.05 0.14 -6.15
N ARG A 124 4.27 -0.22 -6.58
CA ARG A 124 4.57 -1.47 -7.27
C ARG A 124 5.60 -2.25 -6.47
N VAL A 125 5.45 -3.57 -6.41
CA VAL A 125 6.38 -4.45 -5.69
C VAL A 125 6.84 -5.53 -6.66
N VAL A 126 8.14 -5.76 -6.73
CA VAL A 126 8.73 -6.76 -7.64
C VAL A 126 9.77 -7.61 -6.91
N GLY A 127 9.83 -8.89 -7.28
CA GLY A 127 10.89 -9.81 -6.87
C GLY A 127 12.00 -9.85 -7.91
N SER A 128 13.20 -9.39 -7.55
CA SER A 128 14.45 -9.43 -8.33
C SER A 128 14.47 -8.84 -9.77
N ARG A 129 15.42 -7.91 -9.95
CA ARG A 129 16.30 -7.68 -11.11
C ARG A 129 15.74 -7.75 -12.55
N GLU A 130 14.80 -6.88 -12.88
CA GLU A 130 14.94 -5.99 -14.05
C GLU A 130 14.29 -4.65 -13.66
N GLN A 131 15.10 -3.68 -13.19
CA GLN A 131 14.58 -2.39 -12.78
C GLN A 131 14.57 -1.42 -13.96
N GLU A 132 13.38 -0.96 -14.32
CA GLU A 132 13.15 0.26 -15.08
C GLU A 132 13.65 1.48 -14.29
N GLU A 133 13.91 2.59 -14.98
CA GLU A 133 14.28 3.87 -14.35
C GLU A 133 13.21 4.31 -13.34
N GLY A 134 13.59 4.53 -12.08
CA GLY A 134 12.63 4.87 -11.03
C GLY A 134 13.18 4.85 -9.61
N ASP A 135 12.35 5.33 -8.67
CA ASP A 135 12.67 5.46 -7.24
C ASP A 135 12.37 4.16 -6.48
N TRP A 136 13.15 3.12 -6.78
CA TRP A 136 13.04 1.79 -6.15
C TRP A 136 13.75 1.76 -4.79
N ARG A 137 13.12 1.12 -3.80
CA ARG A 137 13.71 0.87 -2.48
C ARG A 137 13.75 -0.62 -2.20
N GLU A 138 14.92 -1.09 -1.79
CA GLU A 138 15.10 -2.46 -1.32
C GLU A 138 14.46 -2.63 0.06
N ILE A 139 13.77 -3.75 0.26
CA ILE A 139 13.33 -4.18 1.59
C ILE A 139 14.22 -5.34 2.03
N THR A 140 14.77 -5.23 3.21
CA THR A 140 15.55 -6.27 3.87
C THR A 140 14.72 -7.02 4.92
N GLY A 141 15.17 -8.21 5.30
CA GLY A 141 14.44 -9.06 6.26
C GLY A 141 14.22 -8.42 7.63
N THR A 142 15.03 -7.44 8.04
CA THR A 142 14.89 -6.79 9.36
C THR A 142 14.03 -5.53 9.32
N ASP A 143 13.53 -5.14 8.15
CA ASP A 143 12.79 -3.90 7.98
C ASP A 143 11.32 -4.04 8.42
N ARG A 144 10.75 -2.92 8.86
CA ARG A 144 9.31 -2.78 9.07
C ARG A 144 8.70 -2.08 7.86
N ILE A 145 7.69 -2.70 7.26
CA ILE A 145 6.86 -2.06 6.25
C ILE A 145 5.74 -1.30 6.96
N VAL A 146 5.60 -0.03 6.63
CA VAL A 146 4.48 0.83 6.98
C VAL A 146 3.72 1.14 5.70
N TRP A 147 2.44 0.78 5.67
CA TRP A 147 1.59 0.95 4.50
C TRP A 147 0.42 1.85 4.83
N TRP A 148 0.39 3.02 4.18
CA TRP A 148 -0.73 3.95 4.17
C TRP A 148 -1.54 3.74 2.91
N PHE A 149 -2.86 3.64 3.02
CA PHE A 149 -3.71 3.40 1.86
C PHE A 149 -5.09 4.03 1.97
N THR A 150 -5.68 4.30 0.81
CA THR A 150 -7.12 4.57 0.61
C THR A 150 -7.66 3.53 -0.38
N SER A 151 -8.89 3.69 -0.87
CA SER A 151 -9.40 2.84 -1.95
C SER A 151 -8.64 3.04 -3.28
N GLU A 152 -8.00 4.19 -3.48
CA GLU A 152 -7.40 4.59 -4.76
C GLU A 152 -5.88 4.80 -4.70
N CYS A 153 -5.33 5.11 -3.52
CA CYS A 153 -3.93 5.50 -3.36
C CYS A 153 -3.22 4.63 -2.32
N SER A 154 -1.90 4.55 -2.44
CA SER A 154 -1.04 3.89 -1.46
C SER A 154 0.33 4.53 -1.37
N ILE A 155 0.86 4.61 -0.14
CA ILE A 155 2.23 5.02 0.14
C ILE A 155 2.85 3.97 1.06
N VAL A 156 4.06 3.53 0.70
CA VAL A 156 4.83 2.61 1.53
C VAL A 156 6.06 3.30 2.08
N VAL A 157 6.29 3.14 3.38
CA VAL A 157 7.47 3.59 4.08
C VAL A 157 8.18 2.38 4.67
N ILE A 158 9.48 2.28 4.42
CA ILE A 158 10.34 1.21 4.94
C ILE A 158 11.11 1.80 6.12
N ARG A 159 11.03 1.16 7.31
CA ARG A 159 11.82 1.53 8.49
C ARG A 159 12.90 0.49 8.72
N THR A 160 14.15 0.93 8.68
CA THR A 160 15.29 0.11 9.07
C THR A 160 15.38 0.03 10.60
N ALA A 161 15.77 -1.13 11.11
CA ALA A 161 15.87 -1.39 12.55
C ALA A 161 16.84 -0.43 13.29
N GLU A 162 17.75 0.23 12.58
CA GLU A 162 18.75 1.14 13.15
C GLU A 162 18.23 2.53 13.54
N GLN A 163 16.99 2.90 13.17
CA GLN A 163 16.42 4.23 13.43
C GLN A 163 15.46 4.28 14.64
N ALA A 164 15.43 3.24 15.48
CA ALA A 164 14.52 3.13 16.62
C ALA A 164 15.19 3.31 18.00
N SER A 165 16.37 3.97 18.07
CA SER A 165 17.06 4.27 19.34
C SER A 165 16.93 5.71 19.79
#